data_AF-A0A7C6T461-F1
#
_entry.id   AF-A0A7C6T461-F1
#
_cell.length_a   1.000
_cell.length_b   1.000
_cell.length_c   1.000
_cell.angle_alpha   90.00
_cell.angle_beta   90.00
_cell.angle_gamma   90.00
#
_symmetry.space_group_name_H-M   'P 1'
#
loop_
_entity.id
_entity.type
_entity.pdbx_description
1 polymer ?
#
loop_
_entity_poly.entity_id
_entity_poly.type
_entity_poly.pdbx_seq_one_letter_code
_entity_poly.pdbx_strand_id
1 'polypeptide(L)'
;MTQWLENATQFFHECESAKGWDQCKQYVAPNAVFECQSGTYADVHTIEGYATKIAEVYHAVFRDGTDYVLEEVTHNEKGTIGFFGTSIIKHTGPGGPVAPNGNVAKSHFAYFLSPDENGKVARMIKVYDEAQTRSQLGWPAK
;
A
#
# COMPACT_ATOMS: atom_id res chain seq x y z
N MET A 1 -16.34 10.84 14.25
CA MET A 1 -15.77 10.78 12.88
C MET A 1 -14.31 11.21 12.85
N THR A 2 -13.88 12.17 13.68
CA THR A 2 -12.48 12.67 13.75
C THR A 2 -11.44 11.60 14.11
N GLN A 3 -11.62 10.85 15.21
CA GLN A 3 -10.60 9.89 15.67
C GLN A 3 -10.34 8.72 14.69
N TRP A 4 -11.40 8.21 14.05
CA TRP A 4 -11.27 7.16 13.04
C TRP A 4 -10.53 7.67 11.80
N LEU A 5 -10.90 8.85 11.30
CA LEU A 5 -10.24 9.48 10.17
C LEU A 5 -8.74 9.70 10.45
N GLU A 6 -8.40 10.17 11.65
CA GLU A 6 -7.01 10.31 12.08
C GLU A 6 -6.27 8.96 12.08
N ASN A 7 -6.83 7.92 12.71
CA ASN A 7 -6.19 6.60 12.74
C ASN A 7 -5.98 6.01 11.33
N ALA A 8 -7.00 6.11 10.47
CA ALA A 8 -6.94 5.64 9.09
C ALA A 8 -5.90 6.41 8.27
N THR A 9 -5.82 7.73 8.47
CA THR A 9 -4.85 8.59 7.78
C THR A 9 -3.42 8.29 8.21
N GLN A 10 -3.18 8.13 9.51
CA GLN A 10 -1.86 7.75 10.01
C GLN A 10 -1.46 6.36 9.52
N PHE A 11 -2.35 5.37 9.63
CA PHE A 11 -2.10 4.05 9.05
C PHE A 11 -1.76 4.12 7.56
N PHE A 12 -2.53 4.87 6.77
CA PHE A 12 -2.29 5.03 5.33
C PHE A 12 -0.89 5.58 5.06
N HIS A 13 -0.49 6.66 5.73
CA HIS A 13 0.83 7.28 5.53
C HIS A 13 1.97 6.35 5.95
N GLU A 14 1.84 5.67 7.08
CA GLU A 14 2.85 4.71 7.53
C GLU A 14 2.96 3.52 6.57
N CYS A 15 1.82 3.03 6.08
CA CYS A 15 1.75 1.88 5.19
C CYS A 15 2.24 2.20 3.78
N GLU A 16 1.73 3.24 3.09
CA GLU A 16 2.14 3.57 1.72
C GLU A 16 3.61 4.05 1.64
N SER A 17 4.12 4.69 2.70
CA SER A 17 5.55 5.02 2.83
C SER A 17 6.42 3.81 3.20
N ALA A 18 5.85 2.61 3.26
CA ALA A 18 6.54 1.36 3.50
C ALA A 18 7.36 1.33 4.82
N LYS A 19 6.89 1.99 5.89
CA LYS A 19 7.60 2.05 7.17
C LYS A 19 7.54 0.76 8.00
N GLY A 20 6.84 -0.25 7.50
CA GLY A 20 6.77 -1.59 8.08
C GLY A 20 5.68 -1.77 9.15
N TRP A 21 5.49 -3.03 9.52
CA TRP A 21 4.41 -3.44 10.42
C TRP A 21 4.48 -2.80 11.80
N ASP A 22 5.68 -2.63 12.36
CA ASP A 22 5.85 -2.05 13.70
C ASP A 22 5.27 -0.65 13.84
N GLN A 23 5.28 0.14 12.76
CA GLN A 23 4.67 1.46 12.74
C GLN A 23 3.14 1.40 12.52
N CYS A 24 2.69 0.41 11.75
CA CYS A 24 1.28 0.24 11.40
C CYS A 24 0.44 -0.40 12.52
N LYS A 25 1.01 -1.34 13.29
CA LYS A 25 0.25 -2.27 14.16
C LYS A 25 -0.65 -1.59 15.19
N GLN A 26 -0.27 -0.41 15.65
CA GLN A 26 -1.06 0.35 16.62
C GLN A 26 -2.40 0.84 16.06
N TYR A 27 -2.55 0.93 14.73
CA TYR A 27 -3.78 1.40 14.08
C TYR A 27 -4.67 0.26 13.58
N VAL A 28 -4.20 -0.99 13.63
CA VAL A 28 -4.82 -2.13 12.96
C VAL A 28 -5.48 -3.05 13.97
N ALA A 29 -6.69 -3.51 13.66
CA ALA A 29 -7.45 -4.41 14.52
C ALA A 29 -6.83 -5.82 14.51
N PRO A 30 -7.02 -6.63 15.57
CA PRO A 30 -6.68 -8.04 15.53
C PRO A 30 -7.37 -8.74 14.36
N ASN A 31 -6.66 -9.64 13.65
CA ASN A 31 -7.17 -10.39 12.50
C ASN A 31 -7.64 -9.53 11.31
N ALA A 32 -7.12 -8.30 11.17
CA ALA A 32 -7.51 -7.43 10.07
C ALA A 32 -7.13 -8.02 8.70
N VAL A 33 -8.07 -7.93 7.75
CA VAL A 33 -7.96 -8.55 6.44
C VAL A 33 -7.45 -7.59 5.38
N PHE A 34 -6.66 -8.12 4.46
CA PHE A 34 -6.17 -7.42 3.28
C PHE A 34 -6.68 -8.09 2.00
N GLU A 35 -7.12 -7.27 1.06
CA GLU A 35 -7.60 -7.71 -0.26
C GLU A 35 -6.94 -6.89 -1.36
N CYS A 36 -6.38 -7.58 -2.36
CA CYS A 36 -5.86 -7.00 -3.58
C CYS A 36 -5.92 -8.04 -4.70
N GLN A 37 -6.33 -7.63 -5.89
CA GLN A 37 -6.43 -8.52 -7.06
C GLN A 37 -5.10 -8.68 -7.81
N SER A 38 -4.04 -7.99 -7.37
CA SER A 38 -2.72 -8.12 -7.95
C SER A 38 -2.16 -9.52 -7.71
N GLY A 39 -1.59 -10.13 -8.76
CA GLY A 39 -0.87 -11.39 -8.68
C GLY A 39 0.40 -11.29 -7.83
N THR A 40 0.95 -10.09 -7.59
CA THR A 40 2.05 -9.88 -6.64
C THR A 40 1.64 -10.21 -5.20
N TYR A 41 0.36 -10.02 -4.86
CA TYR A 41 -0.16 -10.20 -3.50
C TYR A 41 -1.19 -11.33 -3.36
N ALA A 42 -1.21 -12.28 -4.32
CA ALA A 42 -2.21 -13.35 -4.34
C ALA A 42 -2.27 -14.20 -3.05
N ASP A 43 -1.14 -14.39 -2.38
CA ASP A 43 -1.02 -15.17 -1.14
C ASP A 43 -1.01 -14.30 0.13
N VAL A 44 -1.28 -13.00 0.01
CA VAL A 44 -1.28 -12.05 1.13
C VAL A 44 -2.72 -11.70 1.50
N HIS A 45 -3.13 -12.08 2.71
CA HIS A 45 -4.53 -11.92 3.16
C HIS A 45 -4.70 -11.11 4.44
N THR A 46 -3.60 -10.67 5.05
CA THR A 46 -3.62 -9.85 6.27
C THR A 46 -2.95 -8.51 6.04
N ILE A 47 -3.40 -7.49 6.78
CA ILE A 47 -2.78 -6.16 6.73
C ILE A 47 -1.32 -6.22 7.19
N GLU A 48 -1.02 -7.03 8.21
CA GLU A 48 0.34 -7.29 8.68
C GLU A 48 1.23 -7.89 7.58
N GLY A 49 0.71 -8.90 6.86
CA GLY A 49 1.44 -9.53 5.77
C GLY A 49 1.74 -8.55 4.65
N TYR A 50 0.77 -7.70 4.29
CA TYR A 50 0.98 -6.65 3.30
C TYR A 50 1.99 -5.61 3.77
N ALA A 51 1.80 -5.01 4.96
CA ALA A 51 2.68 -3.96 5.48
C ALA A 51 4.14 -4.44 5.63
N THR A 52 4.34 -5.68 6.07
CA THR A 52 5.66 -6.33 6.13
C THR A 52 6.23 -6.49 4.73
N LYS A 53 5.45 -7.06 3.79
CA LYS A 53 5.91 -7.34 2.44
C LYS A 53 6.30 -6.08 1.67
N ILE A 54 5.52 -5.00 1.76
CA ILE A 54 5.87 -3.79 1.02
C ILE A 54 7.11 -3.13 1.57
N ALA A 55 7.31 -3.13 2.90
CA ALA A 55 8.52 -2.61 3.52
C ALA A 55 9.77 -3.36 3.05
N GLU A 56 9.72 -4.70 3.04
CA GLU A 56 10.81 -5.53 2.50
C GLU A 56 11.13 -5.18 1.04
N VAL A 57 10.09 -5.11 0.19
CA VAL A 57 10.26 -4.83 -1.24
C VAL A 57 10.77 -3.41 -1.47
N TYR A 58 10.19 -2.40 -0.81
CA TYR A 58 10.57 -1.01 -1.00
C TYR A 58 12.01 -0.77 -0.55
N HIS A 59 12.39 -1.26 0.64
CA HIS A 59 13.75 -1.09 1.13
C HIS A 59 14.81 -1.84 0.31
N ALA A 60 14.47 -3.01 -0.26
CA ALA A 60 15.41 -3.77 -1.07
C ALA A 60 15.47 -3.28 -2.53
N VAL A 61 14.33 -3.22 -3.21
CA VAL A 61 14.21 -3.07 -4.68
C VAL A 61 14.16 -1.61 -5.11
N PHE A 62 13.52 -0.75 -4.32
CA PHE A 62 13.33 0.66 -4.69
C PHE A 62 14.21 1.61 -3.88
N ARG A 63 14.67 1.19 -2.68
CA ARG A 63 15.49 1.97 -1.73
C ARG A 63 14.90 3.36 -1.54
N ASP A 64 15.69 4.41 -1.73
CA ASP A 64 15.30 5.82 -1.64
C ASP A 64 14.50 6.31 -2.86
N GLY A 65 14.10 5.40 -3.76
CA GLY A 65 13.41 5.69 -5.00
C GLY A 65 11.89 5.66 -4.89
N THR A 66 11.31 5.87 -3.71
CA THR A 66 9.87 5.72 -3.48
C THR A 66 9.26 7.03 -2.96
N ASP A 67 8.15 7.44 -3.55
CA ASP A 67 7.37 8.61 -3.15
C ASP A 67 5.89 8.39 -3.52
N TYR A 68 5.00 9.23 -3.04
CA TYR A 68 3.61 9.24 -3.50
C TYR A 68 2.98 10.63 -3.41
N VAL A 69 1.96 10.85 -4.23
CA VAL A 69 1.08 12.01 -4.16
C VAL A 69 -0.28 11.51 -3.72
N LEU A 70 -0.80 12.05 -2.61
CA LEU A 70 -2.19 11.85 -2.21
C LEU A 70 -3.05 12.92 -2.88
N GLU A 71 -4.04 12.50 -3.67
CA GLU A 71 -4.87 13.39 -4.47
C GLU A 71 -6.23 13.62 -3.83
N GLU A 72 -6.84 12.59 -3.25
CA GLU A 72 -8.18 12.66 -2.68
C GLU A 72 -8.29 11.77 -1.43
N VAL A 73 -9.04 12.27 -0.44
CA VAL A 73 -9.51 11.49 0.71
C VAL A 73 -11.03 11.63 0.79
N THR A 74 -11.73 10.50 0.73
CA THR A 74 -13.20 10.45 0.74
C THR A 74 -13.71 9.51 1.82
N HIS A 75 -15.00 9.61 2.17
CA HIS A 75 -15.62 8.66 3.09
C HIS A 75 -17.10 8.43 2.76
N ASN A 76 -17.63 7.27 3.15
CA ASN A 76 -19.06 6.96 3.03
C ASN A 76 -19.77 6.95 4.39
N GLU A 77 -21.10 6.76 4.37
CA GLU A 77 -21.94 6.71 5.58
C GLU A 77 -21.62 5.52 6.51
N LYS A 78 -21.01 4.46 5.97
CA LYS A 78 -20.58 3.27 6.73
C LYS A 78 -19.22 3.47 7.42
N GLY A 79 -18.61 4.64 7.26
CA GLY A 79 -17.29 4.95 7.81
C GLY A 79 -16.13 4.36 7.01
N THR A 80 -16.34 3.81 5.81
CA THR A 80 -15.21 3.46 4.93
C THR A 80 -14.52 4.74 4.48
N ILE A 81 -13.20 4.80 4.60
CA ILE A 81 -12.37 5.91 4.10
C ILE A 81 -11.63 5.44 2.85
N GLY A 82 -11.72 6.24 1.78
CA GLY A 82 -10.99 6.06 0.55
C GLY A 82 -9.80 7.00 0.47
N PHE A 83 -8.64 6.49 0.07
CA PHE A 83 -7.46 7.30 -0.29
C PHE A 83 -7.14 7.02 -1.76
N PHE A 84 -7.07 8.06 -2.58
CA PHE A 84 -6.70 7.95 -3.99
C PHE A 84 -5.50 8.84 -4.27
N GLY A 85 -4.57 8.33 -5.07
CA GLY A 85 -3.36 9.05 -5.40
C GLY A 85 -2.46 8.30 -6.37
N THR A 86 -1.23 8.76 -6.47
CA THR A 86 -0.21 8.23 -7.39
C THR A 86 1.01 7.77 -6.60
N SER A 87 1.36 6.48 -6.70
CA SER A 87 2.63 5.94 -6.21
C SER A 87 3.72 6.15 -7.25
N ILE A 88 4.91 6.55 -6.82
CA ILE A 88 6.07 6.83 -7.66
C ILE A 88 7.22 5.97 -7.16
N ILE A 89 7.66 5.02 -7.98
CA ILE A 89 8.72 4.08 -7.62
C ILE A 89 9.81 4.05 -8.68
N LYS A 90 11.07 4.00 -8.26
CA LYS A 90 12.25 3.90 -9.11
C LYS A 90 13.05 2.65 -8.77
N HIS A 91 13.31 1.81 -9.77
CA HIS A 91 14.06 0.57 -9.59
C HIS A 91 15.57 0.84 -9.47
N THR A 92 16.03 1.04 -8.24
CA THR A 92 17.42 1.39 -7.90
C THR A 92 18.17 0.28 -7.18
N GLY A 93 17.47 -0.66 -6.56
CA GLY A 93 18.01 -1.73 -5.74
C GLY A 93 17.75 -3.12 -6.30
N PRO A 94 18.51 -4.13 -5.83
CA PRO A 94 18.39 -5.51 -6.29
C PRO A 94 17.12 -6.18 -5.76
N GLY A 95 16.85 -7.41 -6.21
CA GLY A 95 15.72 -8.22 -5.74
C GLY A 95 14.46 -8.14 -6.61
N GLY A 96 14.47 -7.28 -7.63
CA GLY A 96 13.48 -7.29 -8.71
C GLY A 96 13.71 -8.45 -9.70
N PRO A 97 12.75 -8.69 -10.62
CA PRO A 97 12.83 -9.74 -11.63
C PRO A 97 13.87 -9.48 -12.73
N VAL A 98 14.43 -8.26 -12.77
CA VAL A 98 15.50 -7.84 -13.67
C VAL A 98 16.54 -7.05 -12.87
N ALA A 99 17.72 -6.80 -13.43
CA ALA A 99 18.73 -5.96 -12.78
C ALA A 99 18.21 -4.50 -12.60
N PRO A 100 18.70 -3.76 -11.58
CA PRO A 100 18.35 -2.35 -11.39
C PRO A 100 18.60 -1.55 -12.67
N ASN A 101 17.57 -0.90 -13.18
CA ASN A 101 17.60 -0.22 -14.49
C ASN A 101 17.33 1.29 -14.39
N GLY A 102 16.99 1.80 -13.20
CA GLY A 102 16.71 3.21 -12.98
C GLY A 102 15.37 3.69 -13.56
N ASN A 103 14.56 2.79 -14.12
CA ASN A 103 13.23 3.13 -14.61
C ASN A 103 12.32 3.58 -13.47
N VAL A 104 11.41 4.49 -13.79
CA VAL A 104 10.40 5.02 -12.88
C VAL A 104 9.04 4.54 -13.34
N ALA A 105 8.23 4.04 -12.41
CA ALA A 105 6.82 3.81 -12.61
C ALA A 105 6.00 4.80 -11.79
N LYS A 106 4.95 5.33 -12.43
CA LYS A 106 3.89 6.09 -11.78
C LYS A 106 2.58 5.33 -11.90
N SER A 107 1.97 5.01 -10.78
CA SER A 107 0.78 4.16 -10.75
C SER A 107 -0.27 4.76 -9.84
N HIS A 108 -1.49 4.96 -10.35
CA HIS A 108 -2.59 5.32 -9.49
C HIS A 108 -2.89 4.16 -8.53
N PHE A 109 -3.25 4.51 -7.30
CA PHE A 109 -3.77 3.56 -6.33
C PHE A 109 -5.07 4.08 -5.73
N ALA A 110 -5.87 3.14 -5.23
CA ALA A 110 -6.93 3.42 -4.28
C ALA A 110 -6.79 2.49 -3.06
N TYR A 111 -6.86 3.05 -1.86
CA TYR A 111 -7.06 2.32 -0.62
C TYR A 111 -8.50 2.51 -0.15
N PHE A 112 -9.14 1.45 0.33
CA PHE A 112 -10.40 1.52 1.05
C PHE A 112 -10.25 0.87 2.41
N LEU A 113 -10.36 1.66 3.47
CA LEU A 113 -10.19 1.22 4.85
C LEU A 113 -11.54 1.19 5.56
N SER A 114 -11.83 0.11 6.26
CA SER A 114 -13.02 -0.01 7.11
C SER A 114 -12.65 -0.22 8.58
N PRO A 115 -13.34 0.43 9.52
CA PRO A 115 -13.05 0.33 10.94
C PRO A 115 -13.66 -0.91 11.60
N ASP A 116 -13.09 -1.34 12.73
CA ASP A 116 -13.80 -2.11 13.76
C ASP A 116 -14.61 -1.18 14.69
N GLU A 117 -15.24 -1.76 15.71
CA GLU A 117 -15.98 -1.03 16.75
C GLU A 117 -15.12 -0.05 17.56
N ASN A 118 -13.79 -0.23 17.59
CA ASN A 118 -12.83 0.58 18.33
C ASN A 118 -12.15 1.65 17.44
N GLY A 119 -12.54 1.78 16.17
CA GLY A 119 -11.91 2.70 15.24
C GLY A 119 -10.49 2.32 14.85
N LYS A 120 -10.18 1.01 14.80
CA LYS A 120 -8.96 0.43 14.22
C LYS A 120 -9.26 -0.12 12.84
N VAL A 121 -8.25 -0.17 11.97
CA VAL A 121 -8.40 -0.70 10.61
C VAL A 121 -8.65 -2.20 10.68
N ALA A 122 -9.86 -2.63 10.32
CA ALA A 122 -10.27 -4.03 10.31
C ALA A 122 -10.18 -4.67 8.91
N ARG A 123 -10.30 -3.84 7.87
CA ARG A 123 -10.23 -4.28 6.48
C ARG A 123 -9.58 -3.23 5.61
N MET A 124 -8.74 -3.69 4.69
CA MET A 124 -8.09 -2.88 3.68
C MET A 124 -8.26 -3.53 2.30
N ILE A 125 -8.82 -2.79 1.35
CA ILE A 125 -8.66 -3.10 -0.09
C ILE A 125 -7.61 -2.16 -0.66
N LYS A 126 -6.63 -2.68 -1.41
CA LYS A 126 -5.78 -1.87 -2.29
C LYS A 126 -6.05 -2.23 -3.75
N VAL A 127 -6.30 -1.21 -4.57
CA VAL A 127 -6.47 -1.33 -6.02
C VAL A 127 -5.36 -0.54 -6.70
N TYR A 128 -4.68 -1.17 -7.65
CA TYR A 128 -3.71 -0.51 -8.54
C TYR A 128 -3.52 -1.36 -9.80
N ASP A 129 -2.97 -0.76 -10.86
CA ASP A 129 -2.66 -1.48 -12.09
C ASP A 129 -1.26 -2.10 -12.02
N GLU A 130 -1.19 -3.36 -11.61
CA GLU A 130 0.08 -4.10 -11.55
C GLU A 130 0.73 -4.23 -12.94
N ALA A 131 -0.05 -4.55 -13.98
CA ALA A 131 0.47 -4.83 -15.30
C ALA A 131 1.17 -3.59 -15.88
N GLN A 132 0.51 -2.44 -15.78
CA GLN A 132 1.06 -1.17 -16.25
C GLN A 132 2.26 -0.74 -15.39
N THR A 133 2.21 -0.92 -14.06
CA THR A 133 3.34 -0.60 -13.16
C THR A 133 4.58 -1.42 -13.53
N ARG A 134 4.41 -2.74 -13.75
CA ARG A 134 5.50 -3.64 -14.13
C ARG A 134 6.04 -3.32 -15.52
N SER A 135 5.17 -2.98 -16.47
CA SER A 135 5.60 -2.53 -17.80
C SER A 135 6.51 -1.30 -17.74
N GLN A 136 6.18 -0.29 -16.92
CA GLN A 136 7.02 0.90 -16.75
C GLN A 136 8.39 0.57 -16.14
N LEU A 137 8.45 -0.39 -15.23
CA LEU A 137 9.70 -0.86 -14.63
C LEU A 137 10.52 -1.77 -15.55
N GLY A 138 10.01 -2.14 -16.72
CA GLY A 138 10.64 -3.13 -17.60
C GLY A 138 10.63 -4.54 -17.01
N TRP A 139 9.63 -4.86 -16.18
CA TRP A 139 9.44 -6.16 -15.56
C TRP A 139 8.52 -7.03 -16.43
N PRO A 140 8.67 -8.37 -16.40
CA PRO A 140 7.75 -9.28 -17.10
C PRO A 140 6.32 -9.13 -16.56
N ALA A 141 5.30 -9.57 -17.32
CA ALA A 141 3.92 -9.67 -16.84
C ALA A 141 3.76 -10.75 -15.75
N LYS A 142 2.65 -10.74 -15.01
CA LYS A 142 2.30 -11.74 -13.96
C LYS A 142 1.03 -12.44 -14.40
#